data_AF-A0ABD5PN81-F1
#
_entry.id   AF-A0ABD5PN81-F1
#
_cell.length_a   1.000
_cell.length_b   1.000
_cell.length_c   1.000
_cell.angle_alpha   90.00
_cell.angle_beta   90.00
_cell.angle_gamma   90.00
#
_symmetry.space_group_name_H-M   'P 1'
#
loop_
_entity.id
_entity.type
_entity.pdbx_description
1 polymer ?
#
loop_
_entity_poly.entity_id
_entity_poly.type
_entity_poly.pdbx_seq_one_letter_code
_entity_poly.pdbx_strand_id
1 'polypeptide(L)'
;MAQNPRTSEADTAPNNGRNTRLTRRNYVRTIATAAAATVTAGAAGSAAADEEYEEIPAEGQTIDIGDGETWENKLIDLTTGQDIVITAQGTDWTIRNVGFKGKNTSGTGSATFGVADTGGNTSTVENVYLGDGADDRNASSSGHGQTAFWVHPDHSGHLDIQNVNIQGYADNAIYASAPGTGGGGTVHIDSSFAANCYVSHFRLATEGSKVTNSSIYVDEEGYAGRGVWAWAPGTIEVEGCQIEMNGQNTAIDAGANGSATTVSVRDSDYDEQAGIAEHAGSTVQLEDDVGTDPEAFMPEGVPTSPEEAASGSGE
;
A
#
# COMPACT_ATOMS: atom_id res chain seq x y z
N MET A 1 41.09 -20.18 -24.82
CA MET A 1 40.54 -21.55 -24.94
C MET A 1 39.96 -21.88 -23.57
N ALA A 2 38.65 -21.85 -23.30
CA ALA A 2 37.50 -22.37 -24.05
C ALA A 2 37.54 -23.89 -24.22
N GLN A 3 36.77 -24.62 -23.41
CA GLN A 3 35.63 -25.45 -23.87
C GLN A 3 34.92 -26.15 -22.69
N ASN A 4 33.60 -25.96 -22.58
CA ASN A 4 32.67 -26.91 -21.93
C ASN A 4 32.24 -27.96 -22.96
N PRO A 5 31.91 -29.19 -22.52
CA PRO A 5 30.53 -29.71 -22.70
C PRO A 5 29.99 -30.36 -21.40
N ARG A 6 28.76 -30.07 -20.94
CA ARG A 6 27.42 -30.49 -21.43
C ARG A 6 27.05 -31.97 -21.19
N THR A 7 26.07 -32.19 -20.28
CA THR A 7 24.83 -33.03 -20.39
C THR A 7 24.91 -34.46 -20.95
N SER A 8 24.07 -35.44 -20.63
CA SER A 8 22.81 -35.56 -19.85
C SER A 8 22.80 -36.96 -19.16
N GLU A 9 21.75 -37.60 -18.61
CA GLU A 9 20.28 -37.55 -18.60
C GLU A 9 19.77 -38.05 -17.22
N ALA A 10 18.51 -37.91 -16.79
CA ALA A 10 17.41 -36.95 -17.01
C ALA A 10 16.26 -37.34 -16.05
N ASP A 11 15.32 -36.44 -15.70
CA ASP A 11 14.12 -36.82 -14.93
C ASP A 11 12.87 -36.04 -15.39
N THR A 12 12.06 -36.69 -16.24
CA THR A 12 10.78 -36.15 -16.74
C THR A 12 9.63 -36.54 -15.82
N ALA A 13 9.21 -35.61 -14.95
CA ALA A 13 7.94 -35.69 -14.25
C ALA A 13 7.15 -34.38 -14.45
N PRO A 14 5.93 -34.40 -15.01
CA PRO A 14 5.14 -33.19 -15.20
C PRO A 14 4.56 -32.74 -13.86
N ASN A 15 5.13 -31.71 -13.26
CA ASN A 15 4.67 -31.17 -11.96
C ASN A 15 3.43 -30.27 -12.12
N ASN A 16 2.39 -30.80 -12.77
CA ASN A 16 1.06 -30.21 -12.80
C ASN A 16 0.44 -30.28 -11.39
N GLY A 17 0.63 -29.23 -10.59
CA GLY A 17 -0.16 -29.03 -9.37
C GLY A 17 0.64 -28.53 -8.16
N ARG A 18 0.96 -27.22 -8.13
CA ARG A 18 1.28 -26.55 -6.85
C ARG A 18 0.96 -25.05 -6.73
N ASN A 19 0.14 -24.47 -7.62
CA ASN A 19 -0.29 -23.05 -7.56
C ASN A 19 -1.75 -22.86 -7.09
N THR A 20 -2.24 -23.63 -6.11
CA THR A 20 -3.66 -23.63 -5.69
C THR A 20 -3.90 -23.66 -4.18
N ARG A 21 -2.98 -23.13 -3.35
CA ARG A 21 -3.11 -23.12 -1.87
C ARG A 21 -2.68 -21.83 -1.13
N LEU A 22 -2.86 -20.67 -1.75
CA LEU A 22 -3.04 -19.40 -1.03
C LEU A 22 -4.37 -18.79 -1.46
N THR A 23 -5.47 -19.32 -0.91
CA THR A 23 -6.84 -18.93 -1.28
C THR A 23 -7.65 -18.50 -0.06
N ARG A 24 -7.91 -17.18 0.06
CA ARG A 24 -9.06 -16.52 0.75
C ARG A 24 -9.42 -16.91 2.21
N ARG A 25 -8.72 -17.84 2.89
CA ARG A 25 -9.29 -18.56 4.05
C ARG A 25 -9.20 -17.90 5.42
N ASN A 26 -8.47 -16.79 5.55
CA ASN A 26 -8.49 -15.95 6.76
C ASN A 26 -9.40 -14.71 6.59
N TYR A 27 -9.72 -14.32 5.36
CA TYR A 27 -10.50 -13.09 5.07
C TYR A 27 -12.03 -13.29 5.13
N VAL A 28 -12.51 -14.53 5.31
CA VAL A 28 -13.95 -14.85 5.42
C VAL A 28 -14.23 -15.57 6.74
N ARG A 29 -14.02 -14.87 7.86
CA ARG A 29 -14.45 -15.36 9.18
C ARG A 29 -15.17 -14.37 10.09
N THR A 30 -15.49 -13.17 9.57
CA THR A 30 -16.36 -12.19 10.27
C THR A 30 -17.43 -11.66 9.33
N ILE A 31 -18.37 -12.53 8.94
CA ILE A 31 -19.72 -12.10 8.53
C ILE A 31 -20.66 -12.51 9.66
N ALA A 32 -21.59 -11.61 10.00
CA ALA A 32 -22.61 -11.74 11.04
C ALA A 32 -22.15 -11.52 12.50
N THR A 33 -21.78 -10.28 12.82
CA THR A 33 -22.62 -9.52 13.77
C THR A 33 -22.72 -8.08 13.27
N ALA A 34 -23.78 -7.76 12.53
CA ALA A 34 -24.01 -6.41 12.04
C ALA A 34 -24.40 -5.50 13.20
N ALA A 35 -23.42 -4.78 13.76
CA ALA A 35 -23.68 -3.51 14.41
C ALA A 35 -24.01 -2.49 13.30
N ALA A 36 -25.21 -2.59 12.74
CA ALA A 36 -25.73 -1.53 11.89
C ALA A 36 -25.85 -0.28 12.76
N ALA A 37 -24.90 0.64 12.60
CA ALA A 37 -24.98 1.98 13.16
C ALA A 37 -26.09 2.75 12.41
N THR A 38 -27.34 2.38 12.67
CA THR A 38 -28.48 3.22 12.33
C THR A 38 -28.28 4.54 13.08
N VAL A 39 -27.94 5.58 12.33
CA VAL A 39 -27.91 6.96 12.83
C VAL A 39 -29.34 7.35 13.21
N THR A 40 -29.74 6.97 14.42
CA THR A 40 -30.96 7.46 15.05
C THR A 40 -30.74 8.93 15.37
N ALA A 41 -31.25 9.80 14.51
CA ALA A 41 -31.42 11.22 14.80
C ALA A 41 -32.33 11.37 16.03
N GLY A 42 -31.73 11.37 17.23
CA GLY A 42 -32.51 11.20 18.45
C GLY A 42 -31.73 10.91 19.75
N ALA A 43 -30.47 11.33 19.87
CA ALA A 43 -29.80 11.40 21.16
C ALA A 43 -29.27 12.83 21.38
N ALA A 44 -29.91 13.57 22.28
CA ALA A 44 -29.38 14.85 22.76
C ALA A 44 -28.24 14.60 23.75
N GLY A 45 -27.12 14.08 23.25
CA GLY A 45 -25.84 14.17 23.92
C GLY A 45 -25.40 15.63 24.01
N SER A 46 -24.70 15.99 25.08
CA SER A 46 -24.12 17.32 25.22
C SER A 46 -23.17 17.59 24.06
N ALA A 47 -23.46 18.64 23.27
CA ALA A 47 -22.51 19.18 22.32
C ALA A 47 -21.28 19.68 23.09
N ALA A 48 -20.20 18.89 23.06
CA ALA A 48 -18.86 19.45 23.15
C ALA A 48 -18.67 20.32 21.90
N ALA A 49 -18.14 21.52 22.09
CA ALA A 49 -17.64 22.34 21.00
C ALA A 49 -16.14 22.06 20.85
N ASP A 50 -15.63 22.30 19.64
CA ASP A 50 -14.20 22.36 19.28
C ASP A 50 -13.43 21.02 19.19
N GLU A 51 -14.06 19.97 18.64
CA GLU A 51 -13.34 18.82 18.04
C GLU A 51 -13.58 18.82 16.52
N GLU A 52 -12.51 18.94 15.74
CA GLU A 52 -12.55 19.07 14.26
C GLU A 52 -12.74 17.71 13.56
N TYR A 53 -12.66 16.62 14.31
CA TYR A 53 -12.74 15.23 13.86
C TYR A 53 -13.48 14.35 14.87
N GLU A 54 -13.87 13.15 14.44
CA GLU A 54 -14.43 12.10 15.31
C GLU A 54 -13.33 11.16 15.81
N GLU A 55 -13.15 11.05 17.12
CA GLU A 55 -12.28 10.02 17.72
C GLU A 55 -12.98 8.65 17.75
N ILE A 56 -12.33 7.62 17.19
CA ILE A 56 -12.82 6.23 17.17
C ILE A 56 -11.78 5.33 17.85
N PRO A 57 -12.07 4.76 19.03
CA PRO A 57 -11.22 3.76 19.64
C PRO A 57 -11.26 2.47 18.83
N ALA A 58 -10.09 1.85 18.61
CA ALA A 58 -10.01 0.51 18.05
C ALA A 58 -10.38 -0.54 19.11
N GLU A 59 -11.28 -1.45 18.74
CA GLU A 59 -11.78 -2.56 19.57
C GLU A 59 -11.68 -3.91 18.84
N GLY A 60 -11.25 -3.94 17.57
CA GLY A 60 -11.31 -5.10 16.67
C GLY A 60 -12.47 -5.04 15.65
N GLN A 61 -13.09 -3.88 15.45
CA GLN A 61 -14.23 -3.67 14.57
C GLN A 61 -13.84 -3.52 13.09
N THR A 62 -14.84 -3.65 12.21
CA THR A 62 -14.75 -3.33 10.79
C THR A 62 -15.67 -2.15 10.48
N ILE A 63 -15.17 -1.19 9.70
CA ILE A 63 -15.95 -0.12 9.07
C ILE A 63 -16.10 -0.49 7.60
N ASP A 64 -17.32 -0.48 7.09
CA ASP A 64 -17.61 -0.71 5.66
C ASP A 64 -18.05 0.63 5.04
N ILE A 65 -17.51 0.95 3.86
CA ILE A 65 -17.76 2.17 3.07
C ILE A 65 -18.24 1.74 1.68
N GLY A 66 -19.42 2.21 1.28
CA GLY A 66 -20.12 1.81 0.05
C GLY A 66 -20.11 2.83 -1.08
N ASP A 67 -20.93 2.57 -2.10
CA ASP A 67 -21.08 3.42 -3.30
C ASP A 67 -21.40 4.88 -2.95
N GLY A 68 -20.58 5.82 -3.43
CA GLY A 68 -20.80 7.26 -3.25
C GLY A 68 -20.62 7.78 -1.82
N GLU A 69 -20.11 6.96 -0.89
CA GLU A 69 -19.94 7.36 0.51
C GLU A 69 -18.63 8.10 0.74
N THR A 70 -18.68 9.17 1.55
CA THR A 70 -17.51 9.90 2.06
C THR A 70 -17.31 9.57 3.53
N TRP A 71 -16.15 9.04 3.88
CA TRP A 71 -15.74 8.78 5.27
C TRP A 71 -14.57 9.70 5.63
N GLU A 72 -14.86 10.72 6.44
CA GLU A 72 -13.95 11.86 6.63
C GLU A 72 -13.78 12.32 8.08
N ASN A 73 -12.65 13.00 8.33
CA ASN A 73 -12.28 13.69 9.57
C ASN A 73 -12.34 12.74 10.78
N LYS A 74 -11.41 11.78 10.82
CA LYS A 74 -11.38 10.68 11.80
C LYS A 74 -10.01 10.60 12.48
N LEU A 75 -10.00 10.46 13.80
CA LEU A 75 -8.83 10.07 14.57
C LEU A 75 -9.05 8.67 15.15
N ILE A 76 -8.34 7.69 14.60
CA ILE A 76 -8.41 6.29 15.04
C ILE A 76 -7.39 6.07 16.17
N ASP A 77 -7.87 5.70 17.36
CA ASP A 77 -7.01 5.38 18.50
C ASP A 77 -6.69 3.88 18.58
N LEU A 78 -5.48 3.51 18.15
CA LEU A 78 -4.89 2.17 18.28
C LEU A 78 -4.18 1.97 19.64
N THR A 79 -4.07 3.00 20.49
CA THR A 79 -3.41 2.88 21.81
C THR A 79 -4.19 2.02 22.80
N THR A 80 -5.44 1.69 22.47
CA THR A 80 -6.23 0.62 23.11
C THR A 80 -5.53 -0.75 23.05
N GLY A 81 -4.60 -0.93 22.10
CA GLY A 81 -3.89 -2.18 21.85
C GLY A 81 -4.65 -3.18 20.99
N GLN A 82 -5.77 -2.75 20.39
CA GLN A 82 -6.57 -3.46 19.40
C GLN A 82 -6.47 -2.73 18.05
N ASP A 83 -6.90 -3.38 16.96
CA ASP A 83 -6.89 -2.81 15.61
C ASP A 83 -8.30 -2.50 15.08
N ILE A 84 -8.35 -1.83 13.93
CA ILE A 84 -9.55 -1.65 13.12
C ILE A 84 -9.27 -2.15 11.69
N VAL A 85 -10.33 -2.53 10.97
CA VAL A 85 -10.27 -2.77 9.51
C VAL A 85 -11.25 -1.83 8.82
N ILE A 86 -10.81 -1.14 7.78
CA ILE A 86 -11.67 -0.29 6.95
C ILE A 86 -11.79 -0.92 5.56
N THR A 87 -13.00 -1.24 5.15
CA THR A 87 -13.31 -1.84 3.85
C THR A 87 -14.04 -0.82 3.00
N ALA A 88 -13.44 -0.36 1.91
CA ALA A 88 -14.12 0.50 0.94
C ALA A 88 -14.29 -0.25 -0.38
N GLN A 89 -15.52 -0.68 -0.67
CA GLN A 89 -15.86 -1.46 -1.85
C GLN A 89 -17.18 -0.98 -2.43
N GLY A 90 -17.13 -0.61 -3.70
CA GLY A 90 -18.22 0.06 -4.40
C GLY A 90 -17.64 0.87 -5.54
N THR A 91 -18.13 2.08 -5.75
CA THR A 91 -17.59 3.06 -6.70
C THR A 91 -17.87 4.48 -6.22
N ASP A 92 -17.13 5.48 -6.72
CA ASP A 92 -17.29 6.90 -6.38
C ASP A 92 -17.21 7.20 -4.85
N TRP A 93 -16.48 6.37 -4.09
CA TRP A 93 -16.30 6.55 -2.64
C TRP A 93 -15.05 7.38 -2.32
N THR A 94 -15.05 8.03 -1.15
CA THR A 94 -13.93 8.87 -0.68
C THR A 94 -13.58 8.55 0.77
N ILE A 95 -12.30 8.33 1.05
CA ILE A 95 -11.72 8.33 2.39
C ILE A 95 -10.81 9.56 2.49
N ARG A 96 -11.01 10.40 3.52
CA ARG A 96 -10.12 11.57 3.70
C ARG A 96 -9.95 12.06 5.12
N ASN A 97 -8.84 12.75 5.38
CA ASN A 97 -8.55 13.34 6.68
C ASN A 97 -8.64 12.29 7.80
N VAL A 98 -7.82 11.25 7.71
CA VAL A 98 -7.84 10.11 8.65
C VAL A 98 -6.47 9.90 9.28
N GLY A 99 -6.37 10.14 10.58
CA GLY A 99 -5.17 9.85 11.37
C GLY A 99 -5.29 8.57 12.18
N PHE A 100 -4.19 7.81 12.28
CA PHE A 100 -4.07 6.64 13.15
C PHE A 100 -3.02 6.89 14.23
N LYS A 101 -3.47 6.86 15.49
CA LYS A 101 -2.67 7.14 16.67
C LYS A 101 -2.31 5.85 17.39
N GLY A 102 -1.02 5.62 17.62
CA GLY A 102 -0.52 4.35 18.14
C GLY A 102 -0.28 3.31 17.04
N LYS A 103 0.25 2.16 17.45
CA LYS A 103 0.80 1.14 16.55
C LYS A 103 -0.18 0.02 16.23
N ASN A 104 -0.20 -0.42 14.97
CA ASN A 104 -1.03 -1.56 14.55
C ASN A 104 -0.40 -2.92 14.93
N THR A 105 -1.27 -3.84 15.36
CA THR A 105 -0.91 -5.05 16.11
C THR A 105 -1.26 -6.35 15.38
N SER A 106 -2.04 -6.23 14.30
CA SER A 106 -2.65 -7.36 13.59
C SER A 106 -1.63 -8.17 12.79
N GLY A 107 -1.76 -9.48 12.85
CA GLY A 107 -0.79 -10.40 12.24
C GLY A 107 -0.96 -10.62 10.73
N THR A 108 -0.09 -11.48 10.21
CA THR A 108 0.05 -11.88 8.79
C THR A 108 -1.26 -12.01 8.01
N GLY A 109 -1.31 -11.36 6.84
CA GLY A 109 -2.36 -11.55 5.85
C GLY A 109 -3.65 -10.80 6.16
N SER A 110 -3.52 -9.71 6.91
CA SER A 110 -4.54 -8.68 7.13
C SER A 110 -4.12 -7.37 6.43
N ALA A 111 -5.05 -6.41 6.33
CA ALA A 111 -4.77 -5.05 5.91
C ALA A 111 -5.46 -4.07 6.86
N THR A 112 -4.96 -2.84 7.02
CA THR A 112 -5.70 -1.77 7.73
C THR A 112 -6.84 -1.28 6.85
N PHE A 113 -6.55 -1.08 5.56
CA PHE A 113 -7.50 -0.72 4.52
C PHE A 113 -7.61 -1.83 3.45
N GLY A 114 -8.83 -2.29 3.18
CA GLY A 114 -9.16 -3.16 2.05
C GLY A 114 -10.02 -2.40 1.04
N VAL A 115 -9.43 -1.94 -0.06
CA VAL A 115 -10.04 -0.94 -0.96
C VAL A 115 -10.25 -1.45 -2.40
N ALA A 116 -11.31 -1.01 -3.07
CA ALA A 116 -11.47 -1.12 -4.51
C ALA A 116 -12.61 -0.23 -5.06
N ASP A 117 -12.35 0.45 -6.18
CA ASP A 117 -13.42 0.79 -7.12
C ASP A 117 -13.76 -0.45 -7.98
N THR A 118 -14.99 -0.92 -7.88
CA THR A 118 -15.54 -2.10 -8.59
C THR A 118 -16.66 -1.72 -9.57
N GLY A 119 -17.06 -0.45 -9.63
CA GLY A 119 -18.05 0.08 -10.57
C GLY A 119 -17.45 0.50 -11.90
N GLY A 120 -16.14 0.81 -11.93
CA GLY A 120 -15.42 1.28 -13.10
C GLY A 120 -15.22 2.79 -13.16
N ASN A 121 -15.55 3.54 -12.10
CA ASN A 121 -15.31 4.97 -11.99
C ASN A 121 -14.03 5.22 -11.17
N THR A 122 -13.99 6.32 -10.41
CA THR A 122 -12.85 6.73 -9.58
C THR A 122 -13.28 6.78 -8.12
N SER A 123 -12.51 6.17 -7.24
CA SER A 123 -12.62 6.37 -5.79
C SER A 123 -11.32 6.94 -5.23
N THR A 124 -11.39 7.68 -4.12
CA THR A 124 -10.27 8.49 -3.62
C THR A 124 -9.87 8.16 -2.18
N VAL A 125 -8.56 8.24 -1.91
CA VAL A 125 -7.97 8.24 -0.57
C VAL A 125 -7.04 9.45 -0.48
N GLU A 126 -7.37 10.44 0.36
CA GLU A 126 -6.56 11.67 0.49
C GLU A 126 -6.25 12.01 1.97
N ASN A 127 -5.07 12.58 2.25
CA ASN A 127 -4.68 13.07 3.58
C ASN A 127 -4.86 12.01 4.71
N VAL A 128 -4.06 10.94 4.66
CA VAL A 128 -4.11 9.83 5.63
C VAL A 128 -2.76 9.64 6.32
N TYR A 129 -2.75 9.64 7.66
CA TYR A 129 -1.56 9.36 8.47
C TYR A 129 -1.60 7.98 9.13
N LEU A 130 -0.59 7.17 8.82
CA LEU A 130 -0.30 5.83 9.34
C LEU A 130 1.19 5.72 9.76
N GLY A 131 1.82 6.85 10.12
CA GLY A 131 3.26 6.95 10.37
C GLY A 131 3.74 6.33 11.71
N ASP A 132 2.84 6.05 12.64
CA ASP A 132 3.20 5.38 13.90
C ASP A 132 3.63 3.90 13.67
N GLY A 133 3.13 3.30 12.58
CA GLY A 133 3.52 1.97 12.09
C GLY A 133 3.12 0.80 12.98
N ALA A 134 3.80 -0.33 12.80
CA ALA A 134 3.51 -1.57 13.51
C ALA A 134 4.30 -1.74 14.81
N ASP A 135 3.84 -2.64 15.69
CA ASP A 135 4.62 -3.15 16.83
C ASP A 135 5.00 -4.64 16.68
N ASP A 136 5.80 -5.15 17.62
CA ASP A 136 6.32 -6.52 17.61
C ASP A 136 5.23 -7.63 17.54
N ARG A 137 3.96 -7.34 17.84
CA ARG A 137 2.85 -8.31 17.74
C ARG A 137 2.44 -8.55 16.29
N ASN A 138 2.73 -7.60 15.42
CA ASN A 138 2.57 -7.68 13.97
C ASN A 138 3.60 -8.63 13.32
N ALA A 139 4.72 -8.88 14.02
CA ALA A 139 5.84 -9.66 13.49
C ALA A 139 5.44 -11.12 13.18
N SER A 140 5.83 -11.57 11.99
CA SER A 140 5.61 -12.93 11.51
C SER A 140 6.91 -13.72 11.42
N SER A 141 6.84 -15.03 11.61
CA SER A 141 7.98 -15.94 11.34
C SER A 141 8.38 -15.99 9.86
N SER A 142 7.56 -15.42 8.98
CA SER A 142 7.86 -15.21 7.56
C SER A 142 8.28 -13.76 7.22
N GLY A 143 8.31 -12.86 8.21
CA GLY A 143 8.49 -11.41 8.00
C GLY A 143 7.23 -10.66 7.55
N HIS A 144 6.20 -11.34 7.07
CA HIS A 144 4.97 -10.74 6.54
C HIS A 144 3.92 -10.45 7.62
N GLY A 145 3.69 -9.19 7.97
CA GLY A 145 2.66 -8.73 8.91
C GLY A 145 1.32 -8.33 8.27
N GLN A 146 0.71 -7.29 8.81
CA GLN A 146 -0.36 -6.50 8.18
C GLN A 146 0.23 -5.54 7.16
N THR A 147 -0.46 -5.32 6.04
CA THR A 147 -0.15 -4.27 5.06
C THR A 147 -1.04 -3.04 5.32
N ALA A 148 -0.59 -1.81 5.04
CA ALA A 148 -1.45 -0.65 5.35
C ALA A 148 -2.67 -0.61 4.41
N PHE A 149 -2.42 -0.59 3.09
CA PHE A 149 -3.46 -0.70 2.06
C PHE A 149 -3.32 -2.00 1.26
N TRP A 150 -4.44 -2.68 1.06
CA TRP A 150 -4.59 -3.77 0.10
C TRP A 150 -5.69 -3.44 -0.90
N VAL A 151 -5.33 -3.34 -2.17
CA VAL A 151 -6.28 -3.15 -3.27
C VAL A 151 -6.84 -4.52 -3.68
N HIS A 152 -8.15 -4.69 -3.61
CA HIS A 152 -8.80 -5.96 -3.90
C HIS A 152 -8.59 -6.36 -5.37
N PRO A 153 -8.33 -7.64 -5.72
CA PRO A 153 -8.12 -8.07 -7.11
C PRO A 153 -9.31 -7.84 -8.03
N ASP A 154 -10.52 -7.63 -7.50
CA ASP A 154 -11.71 -7.32 -8.31
C ASP A 154 -11.83 -5.80 -8.63
N HIS A 155 -10.88 -4.97 -8.18
CA HIS A 155 -10.77 -3.56 -8.57
C HIS A 155 -10.62 -3.42 -10.09
N SER A 156 -11.51 -2.62 -10.70
CA SER A 156 -11.68 -2.48 -12.15
C SER A 156 -11.79 -1.03 -12.62
N GLY A 157 -12.05 -0.09 -11.70
CA GLY A 157 -12.03 1.35 -11.97
C GLY A 157 -10.65 1.98 -11.77
N HIS A 158 -10.65 3.12 -11.11
CA HIS A 158 -9.49 3.92 -10.78
C HIS A 158 -9.43 4.22 -9.27
N LEU A 159 -8.23 4.20 -8.68
CA LEU A 159 -7.98 4.72 -7.34
C LEU A 159 -6.94 5.84 -7.40
N ASP A 160 -7.34 7.02 -6.96
CA ASP A 160 -6.43 8.12 -6.63
C ASP A 160 -6.06 8.01 -5.14
N ILE A 161 -4.77 7.92 -4.84
CA ILE A 161 -4.23 7.90 -3.48
C ILE A 161 -3.26 9.08 -3.36
N GLN A 162 -3.59 10.07 -2.55
CA GLN A 162 -2.88 11.35 -2.48
C GLN A 162 -2.57 11.76 -1.03
N ASN A 163 -1.43 12.41 -0.80
CA ASN A 163 -1.06 12.98 0.50
C ASN A 163 -1.12 11.95 1.65
N VAL A 164 -0.61 10.74 1.42
CA VAL A 164 -0.63 9.65 2.41
C VAL A 164 0.75 9.45 3.03
N ASN A 165 0.80 9.30 4.36
CA ASN A 165 2.01 9.02 5.13
C ASN A 165 1.92 7.61 5.77
N ILE A 166 2.72 6.64 5.31
CA ILE A 166 2.73 5.28 5.87
C ILE A 166 4.15 4.89 6.26
N GLN A 167 4.38 4.53 7.53
CA GLN A 167 5.72 4.15 7.98
C GLN A 167 5.70 2.90 8.85
N GLY A 168 6.81 2.16 8.91
CA GLY A 168 7.01 1.10 9.89
C GLY A 168 6.06 -0.10 9.77
N TYR A 169 5.46 -0.35 8.60
CA TYR A 169 4.54 -1.46 8.40
C TYR A 169 5.28 -2.77 8.10
N ALA A 170 4.86 -3.86 8.73
CA ALA A 170 5.50 -5.17 8.61
C ALA A 170 5.14 -5.96 7.33
N ASP A 171 4.45 -5.36 6.36
CA ASP A 171 4.35 -5.90 4.99
C ASP A 171 4.57 -4.77 3.95
N ASN A 172 3.57 -4.38 3.16
CA ASN A 172 3.69 -3.23 2.25
C ASN A 172 2.99 -1.99 2.82
N ALA A 173 3.42 -0.79 2.41
CA ALA A 173 2.58 0.39 2.57
C ALA A 173 1.35 0.29 1.66
N ILE A 174 1.53 0.24 0.34
CA ILE A 174 0.43 0.07 -0.62
C ILE A 174 0.63 -1.18 -1.47
N TYR A 175 -0.20 -2.20 -1.22
CA TYR A 175 -0.31 -3.42 -2.03
C TYR A 175 -1.39 -3.23 -3.10
N ALA A 176 -0.98 -2.67 -4.24
CA ALA A 176 -1.79 -2.43 -5.44
C ALA A 176 -1.51 -3.41 -6.60
N SER A 177 -0.73 -4.50 -6.42
CA SER A 177 -0.44 -5.44 -7.51
C SER A 177 -1.51 -6.51 -7.76
N ALA A 178 -2.50 -6.68 -6.88
CA ALA A 178 -3.51 -7.73 -7.01
C ALA A 178 -4.48 -7.56 -8.22
N PRO A 179 -4.92 -6.34 -8.59
CA PRO A 179 -5.78 -6.09 -9.76
C PRO A 179 -5.20 -6.61 -11.08
N GLY A 180 -3.87 -6.68 -11.20
CA GLY A 180 -3.19 -7.27 -12.38
C GLY A 180 -3.52 -8.75 -12.63
N THR A 181 -4.10 -9.45 -11.65
CA THR A 181 -4.59 -10.84 -11.79
C THR A 181 -6.12 -10.95 -11.89
N GLY A 182 -6.84 -9.83 -11.95
CA GLY A 182 -8.29 -9.77 -11.88
C GLY A 182 -8.89 -8.63 -12.68
N GLY A 183 -9.51 -7.65 -12.00
CA GLY A 183 -10.32 -6.58 -12.59
C GLY A 183 -9.54 -5.57 -13.43
N GLY A 184 -8.22 -5.48 -13.29
CA GLY A 184 -7.37 -4.65 -14.14
C GLY A 184 -7.44 -3.14 -13.88
N GLY A 185 -8.07 -2.70 -12.78
CA GLY A 185 -8.16 -1.29 -12.39
C GLY A 185 -6.79 -0.66 -12.13
N THR A 186 -6.73 0.68 -12.17
CA THR A 186 -5.49 1.47 -12.11
C THR A 186 -5.37 2.23 -10.79
N VAL A 187 -4.15 2.33 -10.27
CA VAL A 187 -3.87 3.04 -9.01
C VAL A 187 -2.81 4.10 -9.24
N HIS A 188 -3.14 5.37 -8.96
CA HIS A 188 -2.20 6.48 -8.95
C HIS A 188 -1.89 6.83 -7.50
N ILE A 189 -0.60 6.91 -7.17
CA ILE A 189 -0.10 7.33 -5.86
C ILE A 189 0.61 8.66 -6.09
N ASP A 190 0.06 9.77 -5.61
CA ASP A 190 0.63 11.10 -5.76
C ASP A 190 1.03 11.70 -4.41
N SER A 191 2.09 12.53 -4.43
CA SER A 191 2.48 13.39 -3.31
C SER A 191 2.44 12.68 -1.96
N SER A 192 3.01 11.48 -1.86
CA SER A 192 2.88 10.60 -0.69
C SER A 192 4.24 10.19 -0.12
N PHE A 193 4.28 9.92 1.18
CA PHE A 193 5.48 9.47 1.90
C PHE A 193 5.33 8.03 2.38
N ALA A 194 6.33 7.21 2.09
CA ALA A 194 6.40 5.86 2.65
C ALA A 194 7.80 5.54 3.16
N ALA A 195 7.92 5.11 4.42
CA ALA A 195 9.22 4.78 5.01
C ALA A 195 9.24 3.45 5.76
N ASN A 196 10.40 2.80 5.78
CA ASN A 196 10.67 1.60 6.59
C ASN A 196 9.50 0.59 6.59
N CYS A 197 9.04 0.16 5.41
CA CYS A 197 8.04 -0.88 5.23
C CYS A 197 8.71 -2.19 4.75
N TYR A 198 8.39 -3.32 5.38
CA TYR A 198 9.24 -4.52 5.33
C TYR A 198 9.31 -5.24 3.98
N VAL A 199 8.28 -5.17 3.15
CA VAL A 199 8.21 -5.92 1.86
C VAL A 199 8.33 -5.00 0.66
N SER A 200 7.57 -3.90 0.66
CA SER A 200 7.59 -2.87 -0.39
C SER A 200 6.94 -1.59 0.13
N HIS A 201 7.37 -0.44 -0.35
CA HIS A 201 6.65 0.81 -0.09
C HIS A 201 5.46 0.86 -1.04
N PHE A 202 5.70 1.02 -2.34
CA PHE A 202 4.63 1.02 -3.34
C PHE A 202 4.75 -0.20 -4.25
N ARG A 203 3.72 -1.04 -4.26
CA ARG A 203 3.70 -2.29 -5.04
C ARG A 203 2.52 -2.28 -6.00
N LEU A 204 2.76 -2.03 -7.28
CA LEU A 204 1.73 -1.79 -8.29
C LEU A 204 1.71 -2.87 -9.37
N ALA A 205 0.59 -2.96 -10.09
CA ALA A 205 0.44 -3.64 -11.37
C ALA A 205 -0.53 -2.81 -12.23
N THR A 206 -0.87 -3.33 -13.42
CA THR A 206 -1.78 -2.77 -14.43
C THR A 206 -1.22 -1.59 -15.22
N GLU A 207 -1.56 -1.56 -16.51
CA GLU A 207 -1.12 -0.53 -17.45
C GLU A 207 -1.67 0.84 -17.05
N GLY A 208 -0.79 1.82 -16.85
CA GLY A 208 -1.19 3.17 -16.48
C GLY A 208 -1.41 3.39 -14.99
N SER A 209 -1.02 2.43 -14.12
CA SER A 209 -0.79 2.68 -12.70
C SER A 209 0.56 3.39 -12.49
N LYS A 210 0.68 4.26 -11.49
CA LYS A 210 1.90 5.07 -11.31
C LYS A 210 2.13 5.61 -9.90
N VAL A 211 3.35 6.07 -9.68
CA VAL A 211 3.79 6.82 -8.51
C VAL A 211 4.34 8.17 -8.96
N THR A 212 3.79 9.27 -8.45
CA THR A 212 4.15 10.64 -8.81
C THR A 212 4.48 11.48 -7.57
N ASN A 213 5.45 12.39 -7.67
CA ASN A 213 5.77 13.42 -6.65
C ASN A 213 6.01 12.89 -5.22
N SER A 214 6.38 11.60 -5.11
CA SER A 214 6.36 10.86 -3.83
C SER A 214 7.75 10.52 -3.35
N SER A 215 7.91 10.36 -2.04
CA SER A 215 9.20 10.06 -1.43
C SER A 215 9.16 8.73 -0.68
N ILE A 216 10.24 7.97 -0.85
CA ILE A 216 10.49 6.69 -0.19
C ILE A 216 11.79 6.81 0.60
N TYR A 217 11.78 6.31 1.84
CA TYR A 217 12.94 6.38 2.74
C TYR A 217 13.15 5.07 3.51
N VAL A 218 14.35 4.49 3.43
CA VAL A 218 14.75 3.33 4.22
C VAL A 218 16.13 3.55 4.81
N ASP A 219 16.22 3.76 6.13
CA ASP A 219 17.49 3.99 6.85
C ASP A 219 17.86 2.87 7.82
N GLU A 220 16.91 2.01 8.18
CA GLU A 220 17.13 0.90 9.10
C GLU A 220 17.60 -0.37 8.37
N GLU A 221 18.73 -0.96 8.83
CA GLU A 221 19.24 -2.26 8.35
C GLU A 221 18.25 -3.44 8.56
N GLY A 222 17.23 -3.25 9.40
CA GLY A 222 16.21 -4.26 9.72
C GLY A 222 15.14 -4.45 8.64
N TYR A 223 14.98 -3.49 7.71
CA TYR A 223 13.95 -3.55 6.68
C TYR A 223 14.49 -4.09 5.36
N ALA A 224 13.76 -5.06 4.79
CA ALA A 224 14.07 -5.73 3.53
C ALA A 224 13.18 -5.25 2.36
N GLY A 225 12.62 -4.05 2.50
CA GLY A 225 11.60 -3.51 1.62
C GLY A 225 12.17 -3.05 0.28
N ARG A 226 11.39 -3.23 -0.79
CA ARG A 226 11.63 -2.52 -2.06
C ARG A 226 11.09 -1.10 -1.98
N GLY A 227 11.63 -0.17 -2.76
CA GLY A 227 10.96 1.10 -2.99
C GLY A 227 9.67 0.90 -3.79
N VAL A 228 9.81 0.87 -5.12
CA VAL A 228 8.74 0.50 -6.04
C VAL A 228 8.88 -0.96 -6.46
N TRP A 229 7.85 -1.79 -6.28
CA TRP A 229 7.77 -3.15 -6.81
C TRP A 229 6.71 -3.26 -7.90
N ALA A 230 7.13 -3.18 -9.15
CA ALA A 230 6.26 -3.30 -10.31
C ALA A 230 5.97 -4.78 -10.65
N TRP A 231 4.70 -5.10 -10.80
CA TRP A 231 4.20 -6.43 -11.17
C TRP A 231 3.54 -6.39 -12.54
N ALA A 232 3.42 -7.55 -13.16
CA ALA A 232 2.70 -7.71 -14.42
C ALA A 232 1.17 -7.67 -14.19
N PRO A 233 0.37 -7.28 -15.20
CA PRO A 233 0.76 -6.81 -16.53
C PRO A 233 0.93 -5.29 -16.59
N GLY A 234 1.50 -4.81 -17.70
CA GLY A 234 1.49 -3.40 -18.10
C GLY A 234 2.79 -2.66 -17.82
N THR A 235 2.73 -1.35 -18.02
CA THR A 235 3.76 -0.37 -17.69
C THR A 235 3.36 0.39 -16.43
N ILE A 236 4.29 0.51 -15.48
CA ILE A 236 4.20 1.38 -14.31
C ILE A 236 5.03 2.64 -14.57
N GLU A 237 4.47 3.82 -14.29
CA GLU A 237 5.22 5.09 -14.37
C GLU A 237 5.72 5.51 -12.98
N VAL A 238 6.95 6.03 -12.91
CA VAL A 238 7.57 6.61 -11.71
C VAL A 238 8.12 7.98 -12.10
N GLU A 239 7.57 9.04 -11.52
CA GLU A 239 7.85 10.43 -11.92
C GLU A 239 7.94 11.36 -10.69
N GLY A 240 8.87 12.32 -10.69
CA GLY A 240 8.99 13.26 -9.57
C GLY A 240 9.37 12.61 -8.23
N CYS A 241 9.93 11.41 -8.24
CA CYS A 241 10.12 10.61 -7.02
C CYS A 241 11.53 10.74 -6.44
N GLN A 242 11.64 10.59 -5.11
CA GLN A 242 12.91 10.42 -4.41
C GLN A 242 12.90 9.07 -3.68
N ILE A 243 13.81 8.18 -4.04
CA ILE A 243 13.84 6.79 -3.54
C ILE A 243 15.16 6.53 -2.80
N GLU A 244 15.25 7.06 -1.57
CA GLU A 244 16.38 6.86 -0.68
C GLU A 244 16.25 5.52 0.05
N MET A 245 17.31 4.71 -0.01
CA MET A 245 17.29 3.32 0.46
C MET A 245 18.53 3.04 1.32
N ASN A 246 18.52 1.91 2.04
CA ASN A 246 19.60 1.52 2.94
C ASN A 246 20.82 0.87 2.23
N GLY A 247 20.98 1.08 0.91
CA GLY A 247 22.05 0.49 0.09
C GLY A 247 22.06 -1.04 -0.02
N GLN A 248 21.08 -1.76 0.57
CA GLN A 248 21.04 -3.23 0.60
C GLN A 248 19.83 -3.83 -0.13
N ASN A 249 18.78 -3.05 -0.36
CA ASN A 249 17.51 -3.50 -0.94
C ASN A 249 17.16 -2.68 -2.18
N THR A 250 16.45 -3.29 -3.14
CA THR A 250 16.18 -2.68 -4.45
C THR A 250 15.31 -1.42 -4.36
N ALA A 251 15.76 -0.32 -4.98
CA ALA A 251 14.94 0.88 -5.12
C ALA A 251 13.76 0.66 -6.08
N ILE A 252 14.01 0.03 -7.23
CA ILE A 252 12.98 -0.34 -8.22
C ILE A 252 13.14 -1.81 -8.63
N ASP A 253 12.16 -2.65 -8.28
CA ASP A 253 12.10 -4.08 -8.63
C ASP A 253 11.00 -4.29 -9.70
N ALA A 254 11.38 -4.78 -10.87
CA ALA A 254 10.50 -4.96 -12.02
C ALA A 254 10.30 -6.45 -12.33
N GLY A 255 9.08 -6.92 -12.09
CA GLY A 255 8.60 -8.26 -12.45
C GLY A 255 8.55 -9.21 -11.27
N ALA A 256 7.61 -10.15 -11.33
CA ALA A 256 7.39 -11.11 -10.25
C ALA A 256 6.77 -12.41 -10.75
N ASN A 257 6.96 -13.50 -10.00
CA ASN A 257 6.35 -14.82 -10.27
C ASN A 257 6.56 -15.33 -11.71
N GLY A 258 7.68 -14.98 -12.35
CA GLY A 258 7.98 -15.38 -13.73
C GLY A 258 7.22 -14.60 -14.81
N SER A 259 6.61 -13.47 -14.47
CA SER A 259 5.90 -12.58 -15.40
C SER A 259 6.63 -11.25 -15.55
N ALA A 260 6.77 -10.78 -16.80
CA ALA A 260 7.45 -9.54 -17.14
C ALA A 260 6.53 -8.31 -17.01
N THR A 261 7.10 -7.18 -16.63
CA THR A 261 6.46 -5.85 -16.57
C THR A 261 7.39 -4.80 -17.18
N THR A 262 6.89 -3.58 -17.42
CA THR A 262 7.75 -2.43 -17.76
C THR A 262 7.65 -1.37 -16.67
N VAL A 263 8.75 -0.68 -16.38
CA VAL A 263 8.74 0.55 -15.58
C VAL A 263 9.32 1.67 -16.45
N SER A 264 8.65 2.80 -16.50
CA SER A 264 9.19 4.07 -17.01
C SER A 264 9.54 4.95 -15.81
N VAL A 265 10.73 5.53 -15.81
CA VAL A 265 11.24 6.40 -14.74
C VAL A 265 11.70 7.71 -15.36
N ARG A 266 11.18 8.85 -14.88
CA ARG A 266 11.61 10.21 -15.27
C ARG A 266 11.63 11.15 -14.07
N ASP A 267 12.36 12.26 -14.17
CA ASP A 267 12.35 13.33 -13.15
C ASP A 267 12.51 12.81 -11.70
N SER A 268 13.33 11.77 -11.48
CA SER A 268 13.37 10.99 -10.23
C SER A 268 14.78 10.54 -9.87
N ASP A 269 15.09 10.50 -8.57
CA ASP A 269 16.35 9.94 -8.06
C ASP A 269 16.11 8.64 -7.27
N TYR A 270 17.07 7.72 -7.37
CA TYR A 270 17.08 6.47 -6.61
C TYR A 270 18.49 6.13 -6.13
N ASP A 271 18.63 5.50 -4.96
CA ASP A 271 19.96 5.15 -4.43
C ASP A 271 20.70 4.17 -5.38
N GLU A 272 21.87 4.58 -5.88
CA GLU A 272 22.70 3.78 -6.80
C GLU A 272 23.09 2.41 -6.20
N GLN A 273 23.29 2.34 -4.88
CA GLN A 273 23.74 1.13 -4.18
C GLN A 273 22.61 0.12 -4.03
N ALA A 274 21.41 0.60 -3.69
CA ALA A 274 20.15 -0.15 -3.75
C ALA A 274 19.83 -0.64 -5.17
N GLY A 275 19.96 0.26 -6.14
CA GLY A 275 19.88 -0.03 -7.56
C GLY A 275 18.52 -0.56 -8.05
N ILE A 276 18.56 -1.18 -9.22
CA ILE A 276 17.40 -1.63 -9.99
C ILE A 276 17.50 -3.14 -10.23
N ALA A 277 16.38 -3.87 -10.08
CA ALA A 277 16.29 -5.29 -10.38
C ALA A 277 15.28 -5.55 -11.50
N GLU A 278 15.69 -6.31 -12.52
CA GLU A 278 14.83 -6.76 -13.62
C GLU A 278 14.65 -8.27 -13.57
N HIS A 279 13.39 -8.72 -13.65
CA HIS A 279 13.02 -10.11 -13.49
C HIS A 279 12.12 -10.61 -14.63
N ALA A 280 12.28 -11.89 -14.99
CA ALA A 280 11.46 -12.57 -16.01
C ALA A 280 11.42 -11.93 -17.41
N GLY A 281 12.37 -11.05 -17.75
CA GLY A 281 12.37 -10.28 -19.00
C GLY A 281 11.61 -8.95 -18.93
N SER A 282 11.38 -8.45 -17.72
CA SER A 282 10.96 -7.06 -17.47
C SER A 282 12.01 -6.06 -17.92
N THR A 283 11.65 -4.78 -17.99
CA THR A 283 12.58 -3.70 -18.29
C THR A 283 12.26 -2.45 -17.47
N VAL A 284 13.29 -1.81 -16.91
CA VAL A 284 13.20 -0.46 -16.35
C VAL A 284 13.84 0.52 -17.33
N GLN A 285 13.05 1.47 -17.79
CA GLN A 285 13.45 2.49 -18.75
C GLN A 285 13.71 3.79 -17.99
N LEU A 286 14.96 4.21 -17.94
CA LEU A 286 15.35 5.51 -17.40
C LEU A 286 15.26 6.52 -18.55
N GLU A 287 14.34 7.46 -18.42
CA GLU A 287 14.05 8.51 -19.40
C GLU A 287 14.83 9.79 -19.05
N ASP A 288 14.21 10.96 -19.22
CA ASP A 288 14.83 12.26 -18.94
C ASP A 288 14.91 12.53 -17.43
N ASP A 289 15.96 13.26 -17.03
CA ASP A 289 16.22 13.76 -15.67
C ASP A 289 16.08 12.72 -14.53
N VAL A 290 16.59 11.50 -14.78
CA VAL A 290 16.79 10.46 -13.75
C VAL A 290 18.17 10.59 -13.11
N GLY A 291 18.21 10.82 -11.79
CA GLY A 291 19.44 10.89 -11.00
C GLY A 291 19.66 9.67 -10.09
N THR A 292 20.73 9.71 -9.29
CA THR A 292 21.07 8.65 -8.32
C THR A 292 21.59 9.18 -6.97
N ASP A 293 21.21 10.40 -6.59
CA ASP A 293 21.61 11.06 -5.33
C ASP A 293 20.33 11.52 -4.59
N PRO A 294 19.46 10.57 -4.19
CA PRO A 294 18.14 10.91 -3.67
C PRO A 294 18.22 11.61 -2.31
N GLU A 295 17.41 12.65 -2.14
CA GLU A 295 17.16 13.30 -0.85
C GLU A 295 15.71 13.01 -0.45
N ALA A 296 15.45 12.08 0.48
CA ALA A 296 14.08 11.84 0.92
C ALA A 296 13.51 13.06 1.65
N PHE A 297 12.25 13.38 1.33
CA PHE A 297 11.53 14.53 1.84
C PHE A 297 10.11 14.14 2.24
N MET A 298 9.47 14.96 3.07
CA MET A 298 8.02 14.88 3.27
C MET A 298 7.36 15.74 2.18
N PRO A 299 6.54 15.19 1.26
CA PRO A 299 5.88 15.98 0.23
C PRO A 299 4.91 17.03 0.82
N GLU A 300 4.66 18.09 0.05
CA GLU A 300 3.80 19.19 0.48
C GLU A 300 2.36 18.69 0.75
N GLY A 301 1.84 19.03 1.92
CA GLY A 301 0.51 18.61 2.39
C GLY A 301 0.38 17.14 2.82
N VAL A 302 1.47 16.38 2.88
CA VAL A 302 1.44 15.06 3.54
C VAL A 302 1.39 15.25 5.05
N PRO A 303 0.39 14.69 5.76
CA PRO A 303 0.27 14.87 7.19
C PRO A 303 1.42 14.17 7.92
N THR A 304 1.96 14.82 8.95
CA THR A 304 3.08 14.33 9.77
C THR A 304 2.65 13.82 11.14
N SER A 305 1.37 13.93 11.49
CA SER A 305 0.80 13.40 12.73
C SER A 305 -0.65 12.91 12.55
N PRO A 306 -1.17 12.07 13.47
CA PRO A 306 -2.56 11.63 13.44
C PRO A 306 -3.55 12.79 13.50
N GLU A 307 -3.32 13.74 14.40
CA GLU A 307 -4.20 14.90 14.61
C GLU A 307 -4.19 15.87 13.42
N GLU A 308 -3.07 16.04 12.73
CA GLU A 308 -2.96 16.84 11.49
C GLU A 308 -3.77 16.24 10.34
N ALA A 309 -3.65 14.92 10.13
CA ALA A 309 -4.49 14.22 9.16
C ALA A 309 -5.97 14.34 9.52
N ALA A 310 -6.34 14.00 10.77
CA ALA A 310 -7.72 13.98 11.21
C ALA A 310 -8.44 15.34 11.08
N SER A 311 -7.72 16.44 11.35
CA SER A 311 -8.25 17.82 11.27
C SER A 311 -8.31 18.41 9.85
N GLY A 312 -7.64 17.80 8.86
CA GLY A 312 -7.49 18.42 7.54
C GLY A 312 -6.56 19.65 7.53
N SER A 313 -5.73 19.83 8.57
CA SER A 313 -4.92 21.05 8.73
C SER A 313 -3.64 21.10 7.90
N GLY A 314 -3.37 20.06 7.10
CA GLY A 314 -2.26 19.97 6.14
C GLY A 314 -2.60 20.41 4.71
N GLU A 315 -3.82 20.93 4.44
CA GLU A 315 -4.25 21.44 3.11
C GLU A 315 -3.69 22.84 2.76
#